data_AF-A0A2D5W7Q8-F1
#
_entry.id   AF-A0A2D5W7Q8-F1
#
_cell.length_a   1.000
_cell.length_b   1.000
_cell.length_c   1.000
_cell.angle_alpha   90.00
_cell.angle_beta   90.00
_cell.angle_gamma   90.00
#
_symmetry.space_group_name_H-M   'P 1'
#
loop_
_entity.id
_entity.type
_entity.pdbx_description
1 polymer ?
#
loop_
_entity_poly.entity_id
_entity_poly.type
_entity_poly.pdbx_seq_one_letter_code
_entity_poly.pdbx_strand_id
1 'polypeptide(L)'
;MTRAAFFIDYPPMQRLIVIFLSCILTILFAWLLEFGTDDINKLDGPSLSDLRREMVPLELVEQSDSIAAELAAAEAEIASQREDQALIDESLSHSEDTMGQLMDLHRLSLEKGVDPTTKQRDALAESQALFLTNQARAQTANERVAELVKHKRELAQREDALEERLRQAREPADEEYKRLDNRHDFLLACLKLGLLIPLLAFVARRAHRSRGKRFLAVWMSALVATFLHVTLVMHEHFPSDLFKYIAITAGILIILAFLVSVLRRQVVRKPAEVSRKPLADAYSAGRCPCCSFPFQLKPRAAALPGKDGSIADREPYTCPSCGTGLFGACGNCGANRHLLLPYCGSCGDEKASDAKPLKQAQT
;
A
#
# COMPACT_ATOMS: atom_id res chain seq x y z
N MET A 1 10.20 27.29 16.55
CA MET A 1 10.60 27.03 15.15
C MET A 1 12.12 27.06 15.05
N THR A 2 12.78 25.95 15.30
CA THR A 2 14.23 25.79 15.08
C THR A 2 14.44 25.18 13.71
N ARG A 3 14.94 26.00 12.79
CA ARG A 3 15.42 25.60 11.46
C ARG A 3 16.24 24.32 11.54
N ALA A 4 15.97 23.39 10.63
CA ALA A 4 16.77 22.21 10.37
C ALA A 4 18.18 22.63 9.91
N ALA A 5 19.04 22.99 10.85
CA ALA A 5 20.41 23.45 10.63
C ALA A 5 21.39 22.31 10.28
N PHE A 6 20.93 21.28 9.58
CA PHE A 6 21.82 20.26 9.00
C PHE A 6 22.10 20.54 7.53
N PHE A 7 21.23 21.32 6.87
CA PHE A 7 21.28 21.53 5.43
C PHE A 7 21.98 22.82 5.00
N ILE A 8 22.55 23.66 5.88
CA ILE A 8 22.89 25.05 5.48
C ILE A 8 24.38 25.27 5.13
N ASP A 9 25.33 24.47 5.64
CA ASP A 9 26.77 24.78 5.49
C ASP A 9 27.57 23.94 4.48
N TYR A 10 26.96 22.94 3.81
CA TYR A 10 27.65 22.12 2.79
C TYR A 10 27.41 22.65 1.35
N PRO A 11 28.39 22.57 0.43
CA PRO A 11 28.19 22.91 -0.98
C PRO A 11 27.07 22.04 -1.61
N PRO A 12 26.33 22.57 -2.61
CA PRO A 12 25.12 21.92 -3.15
C PRO A 12 25.37 20.51 -3.69
N MET A 13 26.56 20.26 -4.24
CA MET A 13 26.99 18.93 -4.73
C MET A 13 27.05 17.89 -3.61
N GLN A 14 27.56 18.25 -2.42
CA GLN A 14 27.64 17.32 -1.29
C GLN A 14 26.27 17.00 -0.70
N ARG A 15 25.32 17.95 -0.76
CA ARG A 15 23.92 17.71 -0.34
C ARG A 15 23.24 16.69 -1.26
N LEU A 16 23.41 16.84 -2.57
CA LEU A 16 22.87 15.90 -3.55
C LEU A 16 23.44 14.50 -3.37
N ILE A 17 24.75 14.38 -3.16
CA ILE A 17 25.42 13.08 -2.92
C ILE A 17 24.88 12.42 -1.64
N VAL A 18 24.72 13.17 -0.54
CA VAL A 18 24.18 12.64 0.72
C VAL A 18 22.73 12.20 0.57
N ILE A 19 21.89 12.97 -0.15
CA ILE A 19 20.51 12.58 -0.43
C ILE A 19 20.46 11.31 -1.28
N PHE A 20 21.25 11.28 -2.37
CA PHE A 20 21.30 10.14 -3.28
C PHE A 20 21.75 8.85 -2.58
N LEU A 21 22.83 8.92 -1.79
CA LEU A 21 23.34 7.79 -1.02
C LEU A 21 22.36 7.37 0.08
N SER A 22 21.65 8.31 0.68
CA SER A 22 20.57 8.04 1.64
C SER A 22 19.40 7.30 0.97
N CYS A 23 19.02 7.66 -0.26
CA CYS A 23 17.99 6.94 -1.01
C CYS A 23 18.42 5.51 -1.36
N ILE A 24 19.65 5.33 -1.87
CA ILE A 24 20.20 3.99 -2.14
C ILE A 24 20.23 3.14 -0.88
N LEU A 25 20.69 3.71 0.24
CA LEU A 25 20.73 3.01 1.51
C LEU A 25 19.33 2.63 2.01
N THR A 26 18.31 3.47 1.76
CA THR A 26 16.91 3.17 2.07
C THR A 26 16.42 1.96 1.27
N ILE A 27 16.74 1.91 -0.04
CA ILE A 27 16.39 0.80 -0.93
C ILE A 27 17.09 -0.49 -0.47
N LEU A 28 18.38 -0.44 -0.14
CA LEU A 28 19.11 -1.62 0.36
C LEU A 28 18.55 -2.14 1.68
N PHE A 29 18.14 -1.27 2.59
CA PHE A 29 17.47 -1.68 3.82
C PHE A 29 16.10 -2.28 3.56
N ALA A 30 15.34 -1.73 2.60
CA ALA A 30 14.06 -2.30 2.18
C ALA A 30 14.26 -3.72 1.64
N TRP A 31 15.19 -3.90 0.70
CA TRP A 31 15.52 -5.21 0.14
C TRP A 31 15.99 -6.24 1.18
N LEU A 32 16.78 -5.80 2.16
CA LEU A 32 17.22 -6.65 3.27
C LEU A 32 16.05 -7.11 4.14
N LEU A 33 15.07 -6.23 4.38
CA LEU A 33 13.87 -6.55 5.14
C LEU A 33 12.96 -7.49 4.36
N GLU A 34 12.80 -7.23 3.05
CA GLU A 34 12.04 -8.06 2.12
C GLU A 34 12.55 -9.50 2.10
N PHE A 35 13.87 -9.68 1.95
CA PHE A 35 14.51 -11.00 2.01
C PHE A 35 14.26 -11.72 3.34
N GLY A 36 14.29 -10.99 4.47
CA GLY A 36 14.00 -11.56 5.78
C GLY A 36 12.54 -11.95 5.97
N THR A 37 11.60 -11.26 5.30
CA THR A 37 10.17 -11.58 5.34
C THR A 37 9.75 -12.63 4.31
N ASP A 38 10.47 -12.75 3.20
CA ASP A 38 10.21 -13.75 2.16
C ASP A 38 10.46 -15.18 2.63
N ASP A 39 11.37 -15.37 3.57
CA ASP A 39 11.58 -16.69 4.16
C ASP A 39 10.40 -17.12 5.06
N ILE A 40 9.66 -16.15 5.61
CA ILE A 40 8.43 -16.39 6.38
C ILE A 40 7.27 -16.75 5.45
N ASN A 41 7.25 -16.23 4.22
CA ASN A 41 6.25 -16.54 3.18
C ASN A 41 6.29 -17.99 2.69
N LYS A 42 7.35 -18.76 3.01
CA LYS A 42 7.48 -20.17 2.61
C LYS A 42 6.76 -21.14 3.55
N LEU A 43 6.09 -20.67 4.59
CA LEU A 43 5.20 -21.54 5.36
C LEU A 43 4.08 -22.02 4.45
N ASP A 44 3.92 -23.34 4.34
CA ASP A 44 2.87 -23.94 3.52
C ASP A 44 1.49 -23.43 3.97
N GLY A 45 0.78 -22.80 3.03
CA GLY A 45 -0.61 -22.40 3.19
C GLY A 45 -1.58 -23.57 3.03
N PRO A 46 -2.86 -23.41 3.41
CA PRO A 46 -3.88 -24.41 3.12
C PRO A 46 -4.00 -24.61 1.61
N SER A 47 -4.12 -25.86 1.15
CA SER A 47 -4.28 -26.20 -0.26
C SER A 47 -5.77 -26.36 -0.61
N LEU A 48 -6.29 -25.48 -1.46
CA LEU A 48 -7.67 -25.56 -1.95
C LEU A 48 -7.97 -26.90 -2.64
N SER A 49 -6.97 -27.48 -3.31
CA SER A 49 -7.10 -28.78 -4.00
C SER A 49 -7.37 -29.93 -3.03
N ASP A 50 -6.74 -29.93 -1.87
CA ASP A 50 -6.86 -31.03 -0.90
C ASP A 50 -8.17 -30.90 -0.13
N LEU A 51 -8.55 -29.66 0.23
CA LEU A 51 -9.85 -29.38 0.86
C LEU A 51 -11.03 -29.73 -0.07
N ARG A 52 -10.89 -29.45 -1.36
CA ARG A 52 -11.89 -29.81 -2.37
C ARG A 52 -11.98 -31.32 -2.59
N ARG A 53 -10.86 -32.05 -2.54
CA ARG A 53 -10.85 -33.53 -2.63
C ARG A 53 -11.52 -34.19 -1.43
N GLU A 54 -11.39 -33.59 -0.25
CA GLU A 54 -11.99 -34.12 0.98
C GLU A 54 -13.50 -33.82 1.06
N MET A 55 -13.94 -32.64 0.58
CA MET A 55 -15.33 -32.18 0.73
C MET A 55 -16.21 -32.40 -0.51
N VAL A 56 -15.65 -32.44 -1.72
CA VAL A 56 -16.44 -32.66 -2.95
C VAL A 56 -16.56 -34.16 -3.23
N PRO A 57 -17.78 -34.70 -3.39
CA PRO A 57 -17.94 -36.12 -3.71
C PRO A 57 -17.27 -36.46 -5.04
N LEU A 58 -16.43 -37.49 -5.04
CA LEU A 58 -15.72 -37.96 -6.23
C LEU A 58 -16.70 -38.35 -7.35
N GLU A 59 -17.88 -38.87 -6.99
CA GLU A 59 -18.95 -39.26 -7.91
C GLU A 59 -19.43 -38.11 -8.79
N LEU A 60 -19.51 -36.88 -8.27
CA LEU A 60 -19.97 -35.72 -9.06
C LEU A 60 -18.91 -35.28 -10.08
N VAL A 61 -17.62 -35.44 -9.73
CA VAL A 61 -16.50 -35.12 -10.64
C VAL A 61 -16.45 -36.15 -11.76
N GLU A 62 -16.55 -37.44 -11.42
CA GLU A 62 -16.59 -38.53 -12.40
C GLU A 62 -17.79 -38.43 -13.34
N GLN A 63 -18.97 -38.05 -12.81
CA GLN A 63 -20.15 -37.78 -13.64
C GLN A 63 -19.93 -36.61 -14.61
N SER A 64 -19.26 -35.53 -14.17
CA SER A 64 -18.95 -34.39 -15.03
C SER A 64 -18.01 -34.78 -16.15
N ASP A 65 -16.96 -35.55 -15.85
CA ASP A 65 -16.01 -36.03 -16.84
C ASP A 65 -16.68 -36.99 -17.84
N SER A 66 -17.60 -37.85 -17.37
CA SER A 66 -18.37 -38.75 -18.24
C SER A 66 -19.30 -38.00 -19.20
N ILE A 67 -20.02 -36.98 -18.72
CA ILE A 67 -20.92 -36.18 -19.55
C ILE A 67 -20.12 -35.37 -20.57
N ALA A 68 -18.97 -34.82 -20.19
CA ALA A 68 -18.08 -34.11 -21.11
C ALA A 68 -17.56 -35.04 -22.22
N ALA A 69 -17.21 -36.29 -21.88
CA ALA A 69 -16.81 -37.29 -22.87
C ALA A 69 -17.98 -37.68 -23.81
N GLU A 70 -19.19 -37.85 -23.28
CA GLU A 70 -20.39 -38.14 -24.07
C GLU A 70 -20.75 -36.98 -25.02
N LEU A 71 -20.60 -35.73 -24.56
CA LEU A 71 -20.80 -34.53 -25.38
C LEU A 71 -19.79 -34.46 -26.53
N ALA A 72 -18.50 -34.70 -26.25
CA ALA A 72 -17.46 -34.73 -27.27
C ALA A 72 -17.71 -35.84 -28.30
N ALA A 73 -18.14 -37.03 -27.86
CA ALA A 73 -18.52 -38.12 -28.74
C ALA A 73 -19.75 -37.78 -29.60
N ALA A 74 -20.78 -37.17 -29.01
CA ALA A 74 -21.97 -36.74 -29.75
C ALA A 74 -21.65 -35.63 -30.77
N GLU A 75 -20.75 -34.71 -30.46
CA GLU A 75 -20.27 -33.70 -31.39
C GLU A 75 -19.52 -34.29 -32.58
N ALA A 76 -18.62 -35.24 -32.33
CA ALA A 76 -17.89 -35.94 -33.38
C ALA A 76 -18.86 -36.73 -34.30
N GLU A 77 -19.85 -37.42 -33.73
CA GLU A 77 -20.86 -38.14 -34.51
C GLU A 77 -21.73 -37.19 -35.35
N ILE A 78 -22.18 -36.07 -34.78
CA ILE A 78 -22.93 -35.04 -35.54
C ILE A 78 -22.09 -34.48 -36.69
N ALA A 79 -20.80 -34.25 -36.48
CA ALA A 79 -19.91 -33.76 -37.53
C ALA A 79 -19.78 -34.78 -38.67
N SER A 80 -19.57 -36.06 -38.34
CA SER A 80 -19.52 -37.15 -39.33
C SER A 80 -20.83 -37.26 -40.13
N GLN A 81 -21.98 -37.24 -39.45
CA GLN A 81 -23.28 -37.36 -40.12
C GLN A 81 -23.59 -36.15 -41.02
N ARG A 82 -23.10 -34.96 -40.67
CA ARG A 82 -23.23 -33.76 -41.53
C ARG A 82 -22.37 -33.82 -42.79
N GLU A 83 -21.21 -34.46 -42.71
CA GLU A 83 -20.37 -34.72 -43.88
C GLU A 83 -21.06 -35.71 -44.83
N ASP A 84 -21.63 -36.80 -44.30
CA ASP A 84 -22.43 -37.75 -45.07
C ASP A 84 -23.65 -37.08 -45.72
N GLN A 85 -24.35 -36.19 -45.01
CA GLN A 85 -25.45 -35.40 -45.57
C GLN A 85 -24.99 -34.53 -46.74
N ALA A 86 -23.84 -33.85 -46.63
CA ALA A 86 -23.33 -33.02 -47.72
C ALA A 86 -23.06 -33.83 -49.00
N LEU A 87 -22.54 -35.06 -48.86
CA LEU A 87 -22.33 -35.97 -49.99
C LEU A 87 -23.66 -36.45 -50.60
N ILE A 88 -24.65 -36.75 -49.77
CA ILE A 88 -26.00 -37.14 -50.25
C ILE A 88 -26.66 -35.98 -50.98
N ASP A 89 -26.57 -34.75 -50.45
CA ASP A 89 -27.13 -33.55 -51.06
C ASP A 89 -26.47 -33.24 -52.41
N GLU A 90 -25.14 -33.39 -52.51
CA GLU A 90 -24.41 -33.27 -53.79
C GLU A 90 -24.85 -34.33 -54.80
N SER A 91 -25.03 -35.59 -54.36
CA SER A 91 -25.54 -36.66 -55.21
C SER A 91 -26.98 -36.40 -55.66
N LEU A 92 -27.81 -35.81 -54.80
CA LEU A 92 -29.19 -35.44 -55.10
C LEU A 92 -29.23 -34.32 -56.14
N SER A 93 -28.43 -33.26 -55.98
CA SER A 93 -28.34 -32.18 -56.97
C SER A 93 -27.84 -32.68 -58.32
N HIS A 94 -26.83 -33.56 -58.33
CA HIS A 94 -26.33 -34.15 -59.57
C HIS A 94 -27.38 -35.05 -60.25
N SER A 95 -28.17 -35.79 -59.46
CA SER A 95 -29.27 -36.62 -59.97
C SER A 95 -30.42 -35.77 -60.52
N GLU A 96 -30.73 -34.64 -59.88
CA GLU A 96 -31.72 -33.66 -60.35
C GLU A 96 -31.30 -33.03 -61.68
N ASP A 97 -30.04 -32.59 -61.80
CA ASP A 97 -29.48 -32.04 -63.04
C ASP A 97 -29.52 -33.08 -64.19
N THR A 98 -29.11 -34.31 -63.90
CA THR A 98 -29.11 -35.41 -64.88
C THR A 98 -30.53 -35.72 -65.35
N MET A 99 -31.49 -35.78 -64.42
CA MET A 99 -32.90 -35.97 -64.74
C MET A 99 -33.42 -34.84 -65.64
N GLY A 100 -33.10 -33.59 -65.31
CA GLY A 100 -33.48 -32.42 -66.12
C GLY A 100 -32.96 -32.51 -67.55
N GLN A 101 -31.68 -32.84 -67.72
CA GLN A 101 -31.06 -33.03 -69.05
C GLN A 101 -31.70 -34.18 -69.84
N LEU A 102 -32.01 -35.30 -69.19
CA LEU A 102 -32.68 -36.44 -69.83
C LEU A 102 -34.11 -36.09 -70.23
N MET A 103 -34.84 -35.34 -69.40
CA MET A 103 -36.20 -34.86 -69.71
C MET A 103 -36.19 -33.87 -70.88
N ASP A 104 -35.23 -32.96 -70.94
CA ASP A 104 -35.06 -32.02 -72.05
C ASP A 104 -34.73 -32.73 -73.37
N LEU A 105 -33.82 -33.71 -73.33
CA LEU A 105 -33.51 -34.56 -74.49
C LEU A 105 -34.73 -35.35 -74.96
N HIS A 106 -35.53 -35.86 -74.02
CA HIS A 106 -36.76 -36.58 -74.33
C HIS A 106 -37.80 -35.65 -74.97
N ARG A 107 -37.92 -34.41 -74.49
CA ARG A 107 -38.80 -33.38 -75.08
C ARG A 107 -38.38 -33.02 -76.50
N LEU A 108 -37.08 -32.76 -76.72
CA LEU A 108 -36.52 -32.45 -78.04
C LEU A 108 -36.72 -33.60 -79.05
N SER A 109 -36.66 -34.85 -78.59
CA SER A 109 -36.89 -36.03 -79.44
C SER A 109 -38.35 -36.08 -79.91
N LEU A 110 -39.29 -35.81 -79.01
CA LEU A 110 -40.72 -35.72 -79.32
C LEU A 110 -41.02 -34.54 -80.27
N GLU A 111 -40.41 -33.38 -80.07
CA GLU A 111 -40.56 -32.21 -80.95
C GLU A 111 -40.05 -32.47 -82.38
N LYS A 112 -39.03 -33.31 -82.54
CA LYS A 112 -38.50 -33.72 -83.85
C LYS A 112 -39.27 -34.89 -84.49
N GLY A 113 -40.33 -35.39 -83.85
CA GLY A 113 -41.13 -36.50 -84.35
C GLY A 113 -40.40 -37.85 -84.37
N VAL A 114 -39.36 -38.01 -83.54
CA VAL A 114 -38.60 -39.26 -83.40
C VAL A 114 -39.02 -39.93 -82.09
N ASP A 115 -39.53 -41.15 -82.18
CA ASP A 115 -39.89 -41.92 -80.99
C ASP A 115 -38.64 -42.21 -80.12
N PRO A 116 -38.75 -42.07 -78.79
CA PRO A 116 -37.64 -42.31 -77.88
C PRO A 116 -37.15 -43.76 -77.99
N THR A 117 -35.84 -43.92 -78.09
CA THR A 117 -35.22 -45.26 -78.10
C THR A 117 -35.50 -45.98 -76.77
N THR A 118 -35.57 -47.31 -76.78
CA THR A 118 -35.75 -48.11 -75.55
C THR A 118 -34.70 -47.77 -74.49
N LYS A 119 -33.44 -47.57 -74.91
CA LYS A 119 -32.33 -47.17 -74.04
C LYS A 119 -32.56 -45.85 -73.30
N GLN A 120 -33.24 -44.87 -73.90
CA GLN A 120 -33.53 -43.58 -73.25
C GLN A 120 -34.62 -43.71 -72.19
N ARG A 121 -35.62 -44.57 -72.42
CA ARG A 121 -36.66 -44.87 -71.42
C ARG A 121 -36.09 -45.62 -70.23
N ASP A 122 -35.19 -46.57 -70.47
CA ASP A 122 -34.51 -47.31 -69.41
C ASP A 122 -33.59 -46.39 -68.57
N ALA A 123 -32.83 -45.50 -69.22
CA ALA A 123 -31.97 -44.52 -68.54
C ALA A 123 -32.76 -43.52 -67.67
N LEU A 124 -33.93 -43.07 -68.13
CA LEU A 124 -34.81 -42.20 -67.36
C LEU A 124 -35.39 -42.94 -66.13
N ALA A 125 -35.82 -44.20 -66.31
CA ALA A 125 -36.31 -45.02 -65.21
C ALA A 125 -35.22 -45.30 -64.16
N GLU A 126 -33.98 -45.53 -64.59
CA GLU A 126 -32.82 -45.71 -63.71
C GLU A 126 -32.50 -44.43 -62.92
N SER A 127 -32.49 -43.27 -63.60
CA SER A 127 -32.28 -41.97 -62.96
C SER A 127 -33.37 -41.65 -61.94
N GLN A 128 -34.64 -41.97 -62.24
CA GLN A 128 -35.75 -41.81 -61.31
C GLN A 128 -35.62 -42.70 -60.07
N ALA A 129 -35.24 -43.97 -60.26
CA ALA A 129 -35.02 -44.88 -59.13
C ALA A 129 -33.85 -44.40 -58.25
N LEU A 130 -32.77 -43.89 -58.85
CA LEU A 130 -31.63 -43.32 -58.13
C LEU A 130 -32.03 -42.09 -57.33
N PHE A 131 -32.77 -41.16 -57.93
CA PHE A 131 -33.27 -39.95 -57.27
C PHE A 131 -34.15 -40.28 -56.05
N LEU A 132 -35.12 -41.19 -56.20
CA LEU A 132 -35.99 -41.62 -55.09
C LEU A 132 -35.19 -42.28 -53.96
N THR A 133 -34.16 -43.06 -54.31
CA THR A 133 -33.27 -43.69 -53.32
C THR A 133 -32.45 -42.65 -52.56
N ASN A 134 -31.89 -41.65 -53.27
CA ASN A 134 -31.13 -40.57 -52.67
C ASN A 134 -32.03 -39.67 -51.79
N GLN A 135 -33.26 -39.39 -52.21
CA GLN A 135 -34.24 -38.66 -51.40
C GLN A 135 -34.56 -39.40 -50.09
N ALA A 136 -34.79 -40.72 -50.14
CA ALA A 136 -35.03 -41.51 -48.93
C ALA A 136 -33.80 -41.53 -48.00
N ARG A 137 -32.59 -41.61 -48.56
CA ARG A 137 -31.34 -41.50 -47.79
C ARG A 137 -31.20 -40.13 -47.13
N ALA A 138 -31.50 -39.04 -47.83
CA ALA A 138 -31.47 -37.69 -47.27
C ALA A 138 -32.46 -37.53 -46.10
N GLN A 139 -33.68 -38.07 -46.24
CA GLN A 139 -34.67 -38.06 -45.15
C GLN A 139 -34.17 -38.79 -43.90
N THR A 140 -33.66 -40.02 -44.06
CA THR A 140 -33.12 -40.80 -42.92
C THR A 140 -31.88 -40.14 -42.29
N ALA A 141 -31.02 -39.52 -43.09
CA ALA A 141 -29.86 -38.78 -42.57
C ALA A 141 -30.31 -37.55 -41.77
N ASN A 142 -31.34 -36.82 -42.23
CA ASN A 142 -31.90 -35.67 -41.52
C ASN A 142 -32.54 -36.06 -40.18
N GLU A 143 -33.29 -37.17 -40.15
CA GLU A 143 -33.86 -37.72 -38.92
C GLU A 143 -32.76 -38.10 -37.90
N ARG A 144 -31.68 -38.75 -38.36
CA ARG A 144 -30.54 -39.10 -37.50
C ARG A 144 -29.86 -37.87 -36.92
N VAL A 145 -29.57 -36.85 -37.73
CA VAL A 145 -28.97 -35.61 -37.23
C VAL A 145 -29.90 -34.89 -36.26
N ALA A 146 -31.20 -34.86 -36.52
CA ALA A 146 -32.17 -34.28 -35.60
C ALA A 146 -32.18 -34.98 -34.23
N GLU A 147 -32.12 -36.32 -34.21
CA GLU A 147 -32.06 -37.10 -32.97
C GLU A 147 -30.74 -36.90 -32.23
N LEU A 148 -29.60 -36.88 -32.93
CA LEU A 148 -28.30 -36.61 -32.32
C LEU A 148 -28.22 -35.19 -31.73
N VAL A 149 -28.75 -34.19 -32.43
CA VAL A 149 -28.81 -32.81 -31.92
C VAL A 149 -29.72 -32.72 -30.70
N LYS A 150 -30.81 -33.48 -30.66
CA LYS A 150 -31.67 -33.57 -29.48
C LYS A 150 -30.93 -34.22 -28.30
N HIS A 151 -30.27 -35.35 -28.52
CA HIS A 151 -29.45 -36.01 -27.51
C HIS A 151 -28.35 -35.09 -26.96
N LYS A 152 -27.65 -34.36 -27.83
CA LYS A 152 -26.66 -33.34 -27.42
C LYS A 152 -27.27 -32.27 -26.51
N ARG A 153 -28.48 -31.78 -26.83
CA ARG A 153 -29.18 -30.80 -25.99
C ARG A 153 -29.56 -31.37 -24.63
N GLU A 154 -30.00 -32.62 -24.58
CA GLU A 154 -30.31 -33.30 -23.32
C GLU A 154 -29.05 -33.49 -22.45
N LEU A 155 -27.91 -33.84 -23.05
CA LEU A 155 -26.63 -33.91 -22.35
C LEU A 155 -26.18 -32.54 -21.83
N ALA A 156 -26.25 -31.49 -22.65
CA ALA A 156 -25.92 -30.12 -22.22
C ALA A 156 -26.80 -29.65 -21.05
N GLN A 157 -28.09 -29.97 -21.06
CA GLN A 157 -28.97 -29.66 -19.91
C GLN A 157 -28.58 -30.42 -18.63
N ARG A 158 -28.11 -31.67 -18.77
CA ARG A 158 -27.60 -32.45 -17.63
C ARG A 158 -26.27 -31.90 -17.12
N GLU A 159 -25.40 -31.44 -18.03
CA GLU A 159 -24.15 -30.75 -17.70
C GLU A 159 -24.44 -29.48 -16.88
N ASP A 160 -25.32 -28.60 -17.36
CA ASP A 160 -25.71 -27.37 -16.64
C ASP A 160 -26.26 -27.69 -15.23
N ALA A 161 -27.11 -28.71 -15.13
CA ALA A 161 -27.69 -29.13 -13.85
C ALA A 161 -26.65 -29.75 -12.90
N LEU A 162 -25.65 -30.45 -13.44
CA LEU A 162 -24.56 -31.04 -12.65
C LEU A 162 -23.54 -29.97 -12.23
N GLU A 163 -23.25 -29.00 -13.09
CA GLU A 163 -22.39 -27.86 -12.77
C GLU A 163 -22.96 -27.05 -11.61
N GLU A 164 -24.28 -26.84 -11.59
CA GLU A 164 -24.97 -26.20 -10.46
C GLU A 164 -24.78 -26.99 -9.16
N ARG A 165 -24.93 -28.32 -9.19
CA ARG A 165 -24.70 -29.19 -8.03
C ARG A 165 -23.24 -29.17 -7.58
N LEU A 166 -22.30 -29.18 -8.53
CA LEU A 166 -20.87 -29.05 -8.25
C LEU A 166 -20.54 -27.70 -7.63
N ARG A 167 -21.17 -26.62 -8.08
CA ARG A 167 -21.01 -25.28 -7.50
C ARG A 167 -21.49 -25.26 -6.06
N GLN A 168 -22.68 -25.80 -5.79
CA GLN A 168 -23.22 -25.91 -4.43
C GLN A 168 -22.37 -26.81 -3.53
N ALA A 169 -21.80 -27.89 -4.05
CA ALA A 169 -20.90 -28.77 -3.30
C ALA A 169 -19.52 -28.13 -3.04
N ARG A 170 -19.05 -27.24 -3.94
CA ARG A 170 -17.77 -26.52 -3.80
C ARG A 170 -17.87 -25.31 -2.86
N GLU A 171 -19.04 -24.68 -2.77
CA GLU A 171 -19.29 -23.52 -1.92
C GLU A 171 -18.81 -23.68 -0.46
N PRO A 172 -19.13 -24.77 0.28
CA PRO A 172 -18.63 -24.94 1.64
C PRO A 172 -17.11 -25.15 1.70
N ALA A 173 -16.52 -25.79 0.69
CA ALA A 173 -15.06 -25.96 0.61
C ALA A 173 -14.37 -24.62 0.35
N ASP A 174 -14.94 -23.79 -0.52
CA ASP A 174 -14.40 -22.46 -0.82
C ASP A 174 -14.58 -21.51 0.39
N GLU A 175 -15.66 -21.62 1.17
CA GLU A 175 -15.86 -20.88 2.42
C GLU A 175 -14.85 -21.29 3.50
N GLU A 176 -14.66 -22.59 3.73
CA GLU A 176 -13.71 -23.08 4.73
C GLU A 176 -12.27 -22.77 4.30
N TYR A 177 -11.95 -22.84 3.01
CA TYR A 177 -10.67 -22.38 2.48
C TYR A 177 -10.44 -20.90 2.80
N LYS A 178 -11.39 -20.01 2.45
CA LYS A 178 -11.28 -18.58 2.78
C LYS A 178 -11.09 -18.35 4.27
N ARG A 179 -11.73 -19.14 5.12
CA ARG A 179 -11.58 -19.03 6.58
C ARG A 179 -10.18 -19.43 7.04
N LEU A 180 -9.64 -20.54 6.53
CA LEU A 180 -8.30 -21.02 6.85
C LEU A 180 -7.21 -20.10 6.31
N ASP A 181 -7.39 -19.63 5.08
CA ASP A 181 -6.50 -18.72 4.38
C ASP A 181 -6.41 -17.36 5.10
N ASN A 182 -7.55 -16.73 5.39
CA ASN A 182 -7.59 -15.50 6.18
C ASN A 182 -6.92 -15.64 7.57
N ARG A 183 -7.05 -16.81 8.20
CA ARG A 183 -6.41 -17.08 9.50
C ARG A 183 -4.90 -17.25 9.33
N HIS A 184 -4.47 -17.95 8.29
CA HIS A 184 -3.06 -18.14 7.97
C HIS A 184 -2.40 -16.79 7.67
N ASP A 185 -3.02 -15.99 6.79
CA ASP A 185 -2.57 -14.64 6.43
C ASP A 185 -2.47 -13.72 7.64
N PHE A 186 -3.47 -13.76 8.54
CA PHE A 186 -3.43 -12.99 9.77
C PHE A 186 -2.28 -13.40 10.70
N LEU A 187 -2.03 -14.70 10.85
CA LEU A 187 -0.91 -15.20 11.66
C LEU A 187 0.43 -14.78 11.05
N LEU A 188 0.56 -14.88 9.73
CA LEU A 188 1.74 -14.44 8.98
C LEU A 188 1.97 -12.94 9.15
N ALA A 189 0.91 -12.15 9.04
CA ALA A 189 0.93 -10.70 9.26
C ALA A 189 1.37 -10.36 10.68
N CYS A 190 0.78 -11.00 11.70
CA CYS A 190 1.16 -10.81 13.10
C CYS A 190 2.62 -11.18 13.36
N LEU A 191 3.12 -12.25 12.75
CA LEU A 191 4.52 -12.67 12.89
C LEU A 191 5.47 -11.64 12.26
N LYS A 192 5.17 -11.19 11.03
CA LYS A 192 5.94 -10.15 10.33
C LYS A 192 5.92 -8.82 11.11
N LEU A 193 4.74 -8.36 11.54
CA LEU A 193 4.61 -7.12 12.30
C LEU A 193 5.26 -7.22 13.67
N GLY A 194 5.17 -8.38 14.34
CA GLY A 194 5.83 -8.68 15.60
C GLY A 194 7.35 -8.58 15.51
N LEU A 195 7.94 -8.86 14.35
CA LEU A 195 9.37 -8.67 14.08
C LEU A 195 9.71 -7.23 13.68
N LEU A 196 8.88 -6.58 12.85
CA LEU A 196 9.14 -5.23 12.32
C LEU A 196 8.91 -4.11 13.33
N ILE A 197 7.88 -4.20 14.18
CA ILE A 197 7.56 -3.19 15.20
C ILE A 197 8.73 -2.95 16.19
N PRO A 198 9.34 -3.98 16.82
CA PRO A 198 10.46 -3.76 17.73
C PRO A 198 11.68 -3.20 17.00
N LEU A 199 11.90 -3.59 15.75
CA LEU A 199 12.97 -3.03 14.92
C LEU A 199 12.73 -1.54 14.64
N LEU A 200 11.51 -1.16 14.24
CA LEU A 200 11.13 0.24 14.02
C LEU A 200 11.30 1.07 15.30
N ALA A 201 10.86 0.55 16.46
CA ALA A 201 11.03 1.21 17.74
C ALA A 201 12.51 1.39 18.11
N PHE A 202 13.35 0.40 17.83
CA PHE A 202 14.79 0.47 18.05
C PHE A 202 15.44 1.55 17.19
N VAL A 203 15.16 1.55 15.88
CA VAL A 203 15.66 2.53 14.91
C VAL A 203 15.17 3.93 15.26
N ALA A 204 13.89 4.10 15.58
CA ALA A 204 13.30 5.39 15.99
C ALA A 204 13.94 5.94 17.27
N ARG A 205 14.12 5.09 18.30
CA ARG A 205 14.81 5.46 19.54
C ARG A 205 16.25 5.88 19.27
N ARG A 206 16.95 5.16 18.39
CA ARG A 206 18.35 5.43 18.05
C ARG A 206 18.50 6.70 17.21
N ALA A 207 17.55 6.97 16.31
CA ALA A 207 17.45 8.22 15.56
C ALA A 207 17.20 9.41 16.48
N HIS A 208 16.28 9.28 17.45
CA HIS A 208 15.99 10.31 18.44
C HIS A 208 17.20 10.63 19.33
N ARG A 209 17.90 9.60 19.82
CA ARG A 209 19.09 9.75 20.67
C ARG A 209 20.33 10.27 19.91
N SER A 210 20.37 10.11 18.59
CA SER A 210 21.47 10.55 17.74
C SER A 210 21.24 11.92 17.10
N ARG A 211 20.18 12.66 17.49
CA ARG A 211 19.90 14.03 17.03
C ARG A 211 21.02 14.98 17.48
N GLY A 212 21.97 15.23 16.58
CA GLY A 212 23.16 16.07 16.80
C GLY A 212 24.50 15.42 16.41
N LYS A 213 24.49 14.14 16.01
CA LYS A 213 25.69 13.40 15.59
C LYS A 213 25.70 13.20 14.06
N ARG A 214 26.89 13.05 13.46
CA ARG A 214 27.12 12.88 12.01
C ARG A 214 26.26 11.75 11.38
N PHE A 215 25.86 10.76 12.16
CA PHE A 215 25.07 9.60 11.73
C PHE A 215 23.55 9.82 11.63
N LEU A 216 23.04 11.05 11.80
CA LEU A 216 21.60 11.33 11.75
C LEU A 216 20.96 10.89 10.41
N ALA A 217 21.63 11.15 9.28
CA ALA A 217 21.11 10.79 7.95
C ALA A 217 20.90 9.27 7.80
N VAL A 218 21.86 8.48 8.29
CA VAL A 218 21.81 7.00 8.26
C VAL A 218 20.67 6.45 9.12
N TRP A 219 20.43 7.03 10.29
CA TRP A 219 19.32 6.61 11.14
C TRP A 219 17.95 7.07 10.61
N MET A 220 17.91 8.19 9.87
CA MET A 220 16.69 8.69 9.23
C MET A 220 16.32 7.87 7.99
N SER A 221 17.29 7.46 7.17
CA SER A 221 17.03 6.55 6.03
C SER A 221 16.54 5.19 6.51
N ALA A 222 17.17 4.61 7.54
CA ALA A 222 16.71 3.37 8.16
C ALA A 222 15.29 3.49 8.73
N LEU A 223 14.95 4.63 9.35
CA LEU A 223 13.61 4.89 9.87
C LEU A 223 12.57 4.95 8.75
N VAL A 224 12.86 5.67 7.67
CA VAL A 224 11.97 5.81 6.51
C VAL A 224 11.77 4.47 5.80
N ALA A 225 12.86 3.71 5.58
CA ALA A 225 12.79 2.37 4.98
C ALA A 225 11.91 1.43 5.80
N THR A 226 12.16 1.36 7.11
CA THR A 226 11.38 0.49 8.02
C THR A 226 9.91 0.91 8.06
N PHE A 227 9.63 2.22 8.05
CA PHE A 227 8.26 2.74 8.05
C PHE A 227 7.51 2.43 6.76
N LEU A 228 8.16 2.59 5.59
CA LEU A 228 7.59 2.21 4.29
C LEU A 228 7.29 0.71 4.24
N HIS A 229 8.22 -0.14 4.67
CA HIS A 229 7.99 -1.58 4.71
C HIS A 229 6.87 -1.99 5.65
N VAL A 230 6.81 -1.40 6.86
CA VAL A 230 5.69 -1.64 7.78
C VAL A 230 4.36 -1.25 7.12
N THR A 231 4.32 -0.15 6.39
CA THR A 231 3.11 0.31 5.69
C THR A 231 2.72 -0.62 4.55
N LEU A 232 3.68 -1.11 3.77
CA LEU A 232 3.44 -2.05 2.67
C LEU A 232 2.96 -3.42 3.18
N VAL A 233 3.67 -4.01 4.14
CA VAL A 233 3.29 -5.30 4.75
C VAL A 233 1.92 -5.20 5.40
N MET A 234 1.62 -4.07 6.06
CA MET A 234 0.32 -3.82 6.66
C MET A 234 -0.79 -3.59 5.62
N HIS A 235 -0.48 -3.10 4.42
CA HIS A 235 -1.45 -2.94 3.33
C HIS A 235 -1.76 -4.28 2.65
N GLU A 236 -0.75 -5.13 2.43
CA GLU A 236 -0.95 -6.41 1.74
C GLU A 236 -1.70 -7.46 2.57
N HIS A 237 -1.52 -7.48 3.91
CA HIS A 237 -1.98 -8.60 4.73
C HIS A 237 -3.16 -8.29 5.66
N PHE A 238 -3.58 -7.02 5.85
CA PHE A 238 -4.67 -6.70 6.79
C PHE A 238 -6.02 -6.43 6.11
N PRO A 239 -7.13 -7.05 6.60
CA PRO A 239 -8.48 -6.69 6.20
C PRO A 239 -8.83 -5.26 6.64
N SER A 240 -9.56 -4.55 5.77
CA SER A 240 -9.75 -3.08 5.79
C SER A 240 -10.38 -2.49 7.05
N ASP A 241 -11.05 -3.28 7.89
CA ASP A 241 -11.72 -2.79 9.10
C ASP A 241 -10.81 -2.70 10.32
N LEU A 242 -9.93 -3.69 10.56
CA LEU A 242 -8.96 -3.65 11.66
C LEU A 242 -7.82 -2.67 11.36
N PHE A 243 -7.48 -2.50 10.08
CA PHE A 243 -6.52 -1.50 9.61
C PHE A 243 -6.86 -0.08 10.11
N LYS A 244 -8.14 0.31 10.06
CA LYS A 244 -8.59 1.65 10.51
C LYS A 244 -8.21 1.90 11.96
N TYR A 245 -8.46 0.95 12.86
CA TYR A 245 -8.17 1.10 14.28
C TYR A 245 -6.66 1.09 14.58
N ILE A 246 -5.90 0.22 13.92
CA ILE A 246 -4.44 0.15 14.11
C ILE A 246 -3.76 1.40 13.57
N ALA A 247 -4.16 1.88 12.39
CA ALA A 247 -3.62 3.10 11.79
C ALA A 247 -3.96 4.35 12.62
N ILE A 248 -5.19 4.46 13.12
CA ILE A 248 -5.62 5.56 13.99
C ILE A 248 -4.85 5.53 15.32
N THR A 249 -4.76 4.37 15.98
CA THR A 249 -4.03 4.25 17.26
C THR A 249 -2.53 4.52 17.10
N ALA A 250 -1.89 4.01 16.04
CA ALA A 250 -0.50 4.30 15.73
C ALA A 250 -0.29 5.80 15.43
N GLY A 251 -1.19 6.43 14.66
CA GLY A 251 -1.18 7.86 14.40
C GLY A 251 -1.28 8.69 15.68
N ILE A 252 -2.19 8.33 16.58
CA ILE A 252 -2.34 8.97 17.89
C ILE A 252 -1.04 8.81 18.71
N LEU A 253 -0.44 7.63 18.76
CA LEU A 253 0.81 7.41 19.49
C LEU A 253 1.98 8.21 18.91
N ILE A 254 2.09 8.32 17.59
CA ILE A 254 3.14 9.12 16.94
C ILE A 254 2.94 10.60 17.27
N ILE A 255 1.71 11.12 17.16
CA ILE A 255 1.38 12.51 17.49
C ILE A 255 1.65 12.77 18.98
N LEU A 256 1.24 11.86 19.86
CA LEU A 256 1.47 11.98 21.30
C LEU A 256 2.96 11.97 21.63
N ALA A 257 3.74 11.07 21.03
CA ALA A 257 5.19 11.02 21.20
C ALA A 257 5.87 12.30 20.69
N PHE A 258 5.41 12.83 19.56
CA PHE A 258 5.87 14.11 19.03
C PHE A 258 5.54 15.26 19.99
N LEU A 259 4.30 15.33 20.48
CA LEU A 259 3.84 16.35 21.42
C LEU A 259 4.66 16.31 22.72
N VAL A 260 4.84 15.13 23.31
CA VAL A 260 5.70 14.92 24.49
C VAL A 260 7.14 15.34 24.21
N SER A 261 7.69 15.04 23.03
CA SER A 261 9.04 15.45 22.67
C SER A 261 9.16 16.98 22.52
N VAL A 262 8.13 17.67 22.03
CA VAL A 262 8.10 19.13 21.94
C VAL A 262 7.95 19.77 23.32
N LEU A 263 7.06 19.24 24.15
CA LEU A 263 6.84 19.70 25.53
C LEU A 263 8.11 19.53 26.37
N ARG A 264 8.77 18.37 26.33
CA ARG A 264 10.07 18.17 27.00
C ARG A 264 11.14 19.15 26.50
N ARG A 265 11.16 19.48 25.20
CA ARG A 265 12.09 20.48 24.66
C ARG A 265 11.83 21.89 25.17
N GLN A 266 10.57 22.26 25.40
CA GLN A 266 10.23 23.55 26.00
C GLN A 266 10.64 23.59 27.47
N VAL A 267 10.48 22.50 28.21
CA VAL A 267 10.86 22.42 29.64
C VAL A 267 12.39 22.34 29.84
N VAL A 268 13.14 21.77 28.91
CA VAL A 268 14.62 21.67 28.96
C VAL A 268 15.31 22.95 28.45
N ARG A 269 14.58 23.92 27.87
CA ARG A 269 15.07 25.31 27.75
C ARG A 269 15.07 26.01 29.11
N LYS A 270 15.80 25.45 30.08
CA LYS A 270 16.18 26.16 31.31
C LYS A 270 17.34 27.12 30.99
N PRO A 271 17.34 28.35 31.51
CA PRO A 271 18.18 29.46 31.06
C PRO A 271 19.61 29.40 31.64
N ALA A 272 20.31 28.28 31.51
CA ALA A 272 21.72 28.20 31.96
C ALA A 272 22.70 28.77 30.94
N GLU A 273 22.25 28.92 29.69
CA GLU A 273 23.03 29.53 28.60
C GLU A 273 22.18 30.59 27.89
N VAL A 274 21.58 31.51 28.66
CA VAL A 274 21.36 32.84 28.08
C VAL A 274 22.75 33.35 27.76
N SER A 275 23.06 33.36 26.47
CA SER A 275 24.33 33.82 25.92
C SER A 275 24.76 35.07 26.70
N ARG A 276 25.95 35.06 27.31
CA ARG A 276 26.41 36.14 28.21
C ARG A 276 26.55 37.48 27.48
N LYS A 277 26.70 37.41 26.15
CA LYS A 277 26.87 38.55 25.23
C LYS A 277 25.67 39.52 25.27
N PRO A 278 24.42 39.11 24.99
CA PRO A 278 23.27 40.01 25.03
C PRO A 278 23.01 40.66 26.40
N LEU A 279 23.41 40.01 27.50
CA LEU A 279 23.27 40.62 28.83
C LEU A 279 24.28 41.75 29.04
N ALA A 280 25.55 41.53 28.69
CA ALA A 280 26.58 42.55 28.74
C ALA A 280 26.28 43.73 27.78
N ASP A 281 25.78 43.42 26.58
CA ASP A 281 25.39 44.42 25.57
C ASP A 281 24.19 45.27 26.03
N ALA A 282 23.26 44.71 26.80
CA ALA A 282 22.15 45.46 27.37
C ALA A 282 22.61 46.47 28.44
N TYR A 283 23.56 46.07 29.29
CA TYR A 283 24.14 46.95 30.32
C TYR A 283 24.98 48.09 29.71
N SER A 284 25.81 47.79 28.71
CA SER A 284 26.61 48.83 28.04
C SER A 284 25.75 49.84 27.27
N ALA A 285 24.59 49.41 26.78
CA ALA A 285 23.62 50.27 26.11
C ALA A 285 22.66 51.03 27.07
N GLY A 286 22.81 50.89 28.40
CA GLY A 286 21.93 51.55 29.38
C GLY A 286 20.48 51.07 29.33
N ARG A 287 20.23 49.79 29.01
CA ARG A 287 18.89 49.20 28.90
C ARG A 287 18.71 48.03 29.85
N CYS A 288 17.55 47.94 30.49
CA CYS A 288 17.24 46.80 31.36
C CYS A 288 17.19 45.49 30.54
N PRO A 289 17.93 44.44 30.91
CA PRO A 289 17.96 43.19 30.16
C PRO A 289 16.64 42.39 30.22
N CYS A 290 15.77 42.67 31.19
CA CYS A 290 14.48 41.98 31.33
C CYS A 290 13.34 42.67 30.57
N CYS A 291 13.29 44.00 30.57
CA CYS A 291 12.16 44.77 29.99
C CYS A 291 12.58 45.84 28.98
N SER A 292 13.87 45.95 28.64
CA SER A 292 14.44 46.95 27.73
C SER A 292 14.24 48.42 28.11
N PHE A 293 13.83 48.71 29.35
CA PHE A 293 13.64 50.07 29.85
C PHE A 293 14.96 50.85 29.87
N PRO A 294 15.01 52.07 29.29
CA PRO A 294 16.23 52.89 29.25
C PRO A 294 16.51 53.51 30.61
N PHE A 295 17.74 53.41 31.08
CA PHE A 295 18.24 54.08 32.29
C PHE A 295 19.55 54.81 31.98
N GLN A 296 19.81 55.93 32.65
CA GLN A 296 21.04 56.69 32.48
C GLN A 296 21.86 56.69 33.77
N LEU A 297 23.12 56.24 33.69
CA LEU A 297 24.10 56.41 34.75
C LEU A 297 24.80 57.75 34.54
N LYS A 298 24.80 58.62 35.57
CA LYS A 298 25.63 59.84 35.58
C LYS A 298 26.60 59.78 36.76
N PRO A 299 27.85 60.26 36.61
CA PRO A 299 28.76 60.43 37.73
C PRO A 299 28.12 61.32 38.81
N ARG A 300 28.33 61.00 40.10
CA ARG A 300 27.65 61.65 41.24
C ARG A 300 27.77 63.18 41.25
N ALA A 301 28.83 63.75 40.67
CA ALA A 301 29.04 65.19 40.57
C ALA A 301 28.01 65.91 39.66
N ALA A 302 27.31 65.18 38.79
CA ALA A 302 26.37 65.72 37.80
C ALA A 302 24.90 65.28 38.04
N ALA A 303 24.62 64.53 39.10
CA ALA A 303 23.27 64.05 39.42
C ALA A 303 22.60 65.00 40.43
N LEU A 304 21.75 65.91 39.95
CA LEU A 304 20.84 66.65 40.83
C LEU A 304 19.58 65.82 41.09
N PRO A 305 19.14 65.68 42.36
CA PRO A 305 17.93 64.94 42.67
C PRO A 305 16.70 65.67 42.12
N GLY A 306 15.95 64.98 41.25
CA GLY A 306 14.54 65.31 40.99
C GLY A 306 14.18 65.98 39.67
N LYS A 307 15.10 66.19 38.72
CA LYS A 307 14.74 66.81 37.42
C LYS A 307 14.88 65.93 36.17
N ASP A 308 15.71 64.89 36.26
CA ASP A 308 15.90 63.92 35.19
C ASP A 308 16.37 62.64 35.87
N GLY A 309 15.62 61.54 35.74
CA GLY A 309 15.75 60.26 36.47
C GLY A 309 17.07 59.51 36.29
N SER A 310 18.16 60.19 36.59
CA SER A 310 19.55 59.76 36.49
C SER A 310 19.99 59.15 37.80
N ILE A 311 20.73 58.05 37.70
CA ILE A 311 21.10 57.20 38.83
C ILE A 311 22.53 57.54 39.24
N ALA A 312 22.75 57.83 40.53
CA ALA A 312 24.07 58.05 41.08
C ALA A 312 24.83 56.70 41.20
N ASP A 313 26.11 56.71 40.82
CA ASP A 313 26.99 55.55 40.65
C ASP A 313 27.12 54.59 41.87
N ARG A 314 26.63 54.98 43.06
CA ARG A 314 26.74 54.18 44.30
C ARG A 314 25.43 53.78 44.96
N GLU A 315 24.28 54.10 44.36
CA GLU A 315 22.98 53.71 44.93
C GLU A 315 22.44 52.40 44.32
N PRO A 316 21.84 51.52 45.14
CA PRO A 316 21.14 50.36 44.63
C PRO A 316 19.95 50.83 43.80
N TYR A 317 19.88 50.37 42.55
CA TYR A 317 18.81 50.75 41.63
C TYR A 317 17.98 49.54 41.23
N THR A 318 16.67 49.67 41.44
CA THR A 318 15.66 48.72 41.02
C THR A 318 14.87 49.33 39.88
N CYS A 319 14.68 48.57 38.79
CA CYS A 319 13.95 49.06 37.64
C CYS A 319 12.48 49.35 38.03
N PRO A 320 11.94 50.56 37.80
CA PRO A 320 10.55 50.89 38.13
C PRO A 320 9.54 50.18 37.22
N SER A 321 9.97 49.67 36.06
CA SER A 321 9.10 48.98 35.10
C SER A 321 8.95 47.48 35.39
N CYS A 322 10.03 46.78 35.79
CA CYS A 322 10.01 45.32 36.00
C CYS A 322 10.36 44.87 37.42
N GLY A 323 10.71 45.79 38.32
CA GLY A 323 11.03 45.47 39.72
C GLY A 323 12.32 44.68 39.93
N THR A 324 13.13 44.44 38.89
CA THR A 324 14.40 43.73 39.02
C THR A 324 15.50 44.66 39.55
N GLY A 325 16.25 44.19 40.54
CA GLY A 325 17.43 44.88 41.05
C GLY A 325 18.55 44.81 40.02
N LEU A 326 18.88 45.94 39.38
CA LEU A 326 19.91 46.02 38.35
C LEU A 326 21.31 46.18 38.98
N PHE A 327 21.37 46.96 40.07
CA PHE A 327 22.57 47.47 40.71
C PHE A 327 22.47 47.37 42.23
N GLY A 328 23.54 46.98 42.91
CA GLY A 328 23.61 46.90 44.37
C GLY A 328 25.04 46.81 44.88
N ALA A 329 25.24 47.11 46.17
CA ALA A 329 26.57 47.13 46.77
C ALA A 329 27.21 45.73 46.80
N CYS A 330 28.47 45.64 46.37
CA CYS A 330 29.28 44.44 46.54
C CYS A 330 29.68 44.29 48.02
N GLY A 331 29.49 43.09 48.59
CA GLY A 331 29.87 42.81 49.98
C GLY A 331 31.37 42.91 50.25
N ASN A 332 32.23 42.81 49.23
CA ASN A 332 33.69 42.84 49.39
C ASN A 332 34.30 44.24 49.16
N CYS A 333 33.92 44.93 48.08
CA CYS A 333 34.52 46.23 47.73
C CYS A 333 33.61 47.44 47.97
N GLY A 334 32.34 47.24 48.34
CA GLY A 334 31.37 48.32 48.52
C GLY A 334 30.99 49.08 47.23
N ALA A 335 31.58 48.73 46.09
CA ALA A 335 31.25 49.32 44.78
C ALA A 335 29.94 48.75 44.22
N ASN A 336 29.33 49.48 43.31
CA ASN A 336 28.07 49.08 42.69
C ASN A 336 28.29 47.93 41.70
N ARG A 337 27.62 46.81 41.92
CA ARG A 337 27.75 45.58 41.14
C ARG A 337 26.47 45.31 40.34
N HIS A 338 26.64 44.83 39.11
CA HIS A 338 25.53 44.28 38.32
C HIS A 338 25.04 42.96 38.94
N LEU A 339 23.80 42.93 39.44
CA LEU A 339 23.28 41.75 40.15
C LEU A 339 23.08 40.53 39.23
N LEU A 340 22.85 40.75 37.94
CA LEU A 340 22.62 39.70 36.95
C LEU A 340 23.94 39.14 36.36
N LEU A 341 25.10 39.73 36.68
CA LEU A 341 26.40 39.22 36.24
C LEU A 341 27.11 38.43 37.37
N PRO A 342 27.76 37.30 37.03
CA PRO A 342 28.41 36.42 38.00
C PRO A 342 29.68 37.02 38.62
N TYR A 343 30.30 38.03 38.00
CA TYR A 343 31.49 38.71 38.52
C TYR A 343 31.24 40.20 38.76
N CYS A 344 31.89 40.77 39.78
CA CYS A 344 31.92 42.22 39.99
C CYS A 344 32.84 42.90 38.98
N GLY A 345 32.38 43.98 38.33
CA GLY A 345 33.20 44.75 37.38
C GLY A 345 34.38 45.49 38.01
N SER A 346 34.33 45.78 39.32
CA SER A 346 35.38 46.56 40.01
C SER A 346 36.41 45.70 40.73
N CYS A 347 36.00 44.60 41.38
CA CYS A 347 36.90 43.76 42.18
C CYS A 347 37.02 42.31 41.67
N GLY A 348 36.24 41.91 40.66
CA GLY A 348 36.26 40.55 40.12
C GLY A 348 35.60 39.49 41.01
N ASP A 349 35.05 39.86 42.16
CA ASP A 349 34.45 38.91 43.11
C ASP A 349 33.27 38.14 42.49
N GLU A 350 33.29 36.81 42.61
CA GLU A 350 32.25 35.93 42.06
C GLU A 350 31.07 35.86 43.02
N LYS A 351 29.85 36.11 42.52
CA LYS A 351 28.65 35.84 43.30
C LYS A 351 28.29 34.39 43.06
N ALA A 352 28.55 33.54 44.06
CA ALA A 352 28.01 32.19 44.09
C ALA A 352 26.48 32.29 43.94
N SER A 353 25.95 31.86 42.80
CA SER A 353 24.52 31.85 42.55
C SER A 353 23.92 30.62 43.22
N ASP A 354 23.44 30.79 44.45
CA ASP A 354 22.57 29.81 45.09
C ASP A 354 21.25 29.70 44.29
N ALA A 355 21.17 28.66 43.46
CA ALA A 355 19.93 28.10 42.96
C ALA A 355 19.74 26.69 43.54
N LYS A 356 19.69 26.59 44.87
CA LYS A 356 19.10 25.43 45.55
C LYS A 356 17.59 25.69 45.67
N PRO A 357 16.71 24.88 45.08
CA PRO A 357 15.27 25.04 45.28
C PRO A 357 14.92 24.67 46.72
N LEU A 358 14.40 25.63 47.48
CA LEU A 358 13.64 25.35 48.70
C LEU A 358 12.37 24.57 48.32
N LYS A 359 12.42 23.25 48.48
CA LYS A 359 11.23 22.39 48.56
C LYS A 359 11.54 21.09 49.31
N GLN A 360 11.63 21.13 50.64
CA GLN A 360 11.34 20.00 51.52
C GLN A 360 10.94 20.52 52.91
N ALA A 361 9.64 20.49 53.20
CA ALA A 361 9.08 20.36 54.56
C ALA A 361 7.57 20.07 54.41
N GLN A 362 7.24 18.80 54.17
CA GLN A 362 5.98 18.19 54.58
C GLN A 362 6.37 17.04 55.49
N THR A 363 6.10 17.21 56.79
CA THR A 363 5.62 16.12 57.65
C THR A 363 4.16 15.86 57.32
#